data_AF-A0AAV2IEE6-F1
#
_entry.id   AF-A0AAV2IEE6-F1
#
_cell.length_a   1.000
_cell.length_b   1.000
_cell.length_c   1.000
_cell.angle_alpha   90.00
_cell.angle_beta   90.00
_cell.angle_gamma   90.00
#
_symmetry.space_group_name_H-M   'P 1'
#
loop_
_entity.id
_entity.type
_entity.pdbx_description
1 polymer ?
#
loop_
_entity_poly.entity_id
_entity_poly.type
_entity_poly.pdbx_seq_one_letter_code
_entity_poly.pdbx_strand_id
1 'polypeptide(L)' 'MKTMLCLVVVLIGAVHIAQSLPALGTCTLGIVNCFVEPCRFSKCAVEGATCGDDYCGGCNARWYVGGKEVTSQCAAVAEA' A
#
# COMPACT_ATOMS: atom_id res chain seq x y z
N MET A 1 18.57 -42.79 -5.66
CA MET A 1 17.17 -42.30 -5.49
C MET A 1 17.01 -41.32 -4.32
N LYS A 2 17.67 -41.52 -3.15
CA LYS A 2 17.56 -40.62 -1.99
C LYS A 2 18.25 -39.26 -2.17
N THR A 3 19.40 -39.21 -2.85
CA THR A 3 20.17 -37.99 -3.15
C THR A 3 19.46 -37.03 -4.09
N MET A 4 18.59 -37.55 -4.96
CA MET A 4 17.80 -36.76 -5.92
C MET A 4 16.62 -36.05 -5.24
N LEU A 5 16.11 -36.61 -4.13
CA LEU A 5 15.01 -36.04 -3.34
C LEU A 5 15.46 -34.81 -2.54
N CYS A 6 16.69 -34.80 -2.01
CA CYS A 6 17.23 -33.65 -1.26
C CYS A 6 17.41 -32.40 -2.13
N LEU A 7 17.84 -32.57 -3.39
CA LEU A 7 18.01 -31.47 -4.35
C LEU A 7 16.67 -30.77 -4.67
N VAL A 8 15.60 -31.55 -4.80
CA VAL A 8 14.26 -31.01 -5.07
C VAL A 8 13.72 -30.22 -3.87
N VAL A 9 13.95 -30.68 -2.63
CA VAL A 9 13.51 -29.96 -1.41
C VAL A 9 14.29 -28.66 -1.18
N VAL A 10 15.59 -28.60 -1.48
CA VAL A 10 16.40 -27.37 -1.38
C VAL A 10 15.96 -26.34 -2.43
N LEU A 11 15.64 -26.78 -3.66
CA LEU A 11 15.13 -25.91 -4.72
C LEU A 11 13.71 -25.41 -4.43
N ILE A 12 12.83 -26.26 -3.90
CA ILE A 12 11.47 -25.84 -3.50
C ILE A 12 11.52 -24.93 -2.26
N GLY A 13 12.40 -25.21 -1.29
CA GLY A 13 12.61 -24.37 -0.10
C GLY A 13 13.16 -22.97 -0.41
N ALA A 14 14.01 -22.84 -1.43
CA ALA A 14 14.51 -21.55 -1.91
C ALA A 14 13.46 -20.75 -2.69
N VAL A 15 12.43 -21.40 -3.26
CA VAL A 15 11.32 -20.74 -3.98
C VAL A 15 10.30 -20.11 -3.02
N HIS A 16 10.22 -20.55 -1.76
CA HIS A 16 9.19 -20.08 -0.81
C HIS A 16 9.45 -18.73 -0.14
N ILE A 17 10.56 -18.05 -0.44
CA ILE A 17 10.87 -16.72 0.15
C ILE A 17 10.71 -15.55 -0.84
N ALA A 18 10.12 -15.81 -2.03
CA ALA A 18 10.04 -14.81 -3.10
C ALA A 18 8.64 -14.19 -3.32
N GLN A 19 7.63 -14.45 -2.49
CA GLN A 19 6.24 -14.13 -2.86
C GLN A 19 5.44 -13.23 -1.91
N SER A 20 6.07 -12.57 -0.94
CA SER A 20 5.39 -11.54 -0.14
C SER A 20 5.78 -10.10 -0.55
N LEU A 21 5.70 -9.79 -1.85
CA LEU A 21 5.64 -8.39 -2.29
C LEU A 21 4.28 -8.10 -2.92
N PRO A 22 3.25 -7.69 -2.16
CA PRO A 22 2.21 -6.88 -2.75
C PRO A 22 2.75 -5.44 -2.80
N ALA A 23 3.57 -5.15 -3.81
CA ALA A 23 3.88 -3.78 -4.22
C ALA A 23 3.42 -3.55 -5.67
N LEU A 24 2.35 -4.22 -6.07
CA LEU A 24 1.68 -3.95 -7.32
C LEU A 24 0.52 -3.02 -7.00
N GLY A 25 0.39 -1.93 -7.75
CA GLY A 25 -0.77 -1.04 -7.76
C GLY A 25 -2.06 -1.74 -8.26
N THR A 26 -2.24 -3.00 -7.90
CA THR A 26 -3.43 -3.80 -8.12
C THR A 26 -4.38 -3.56 -6.97
N CYS A 27 -5.44 -2.85 -7.30
CA CYS A 27 -6.51 -2.54 -6.38
C CYS A 27 -7.40 -3.77 -6.16
N THR A 28 -7.23 -4.48 -5.04
CA THR A 28 -7.95 -5.75 -4.77
C THR A 28 -9.44 -5.55 -4.50
N LEU A 29 -9.82 -4.39 -3.95
CA LEU A 29 -11.21 -4.01 -3.69
C LEU A 29 -11.85 -3.25 -4.87
N GLY A 30 -11.11 -3.05 -5.96
CA GLY A 30 -11.53 -2.23 -7.09
C GLY A 30 -11.34 -0.73 -6.87
N ILE A 31 -11.38 0.00 -7.99
CA ILE A 31 -11.26 1.47 -8.03
C ILE A 31 -12.66 2.07 -7.85
N VAL A 32 -12.77 3.08 -6.99
CA VAL A 32 -14.00 3.85 -6.78
C VAL A 32 -13.94 5.16 -7.57
N ASN A 33 -15.06 5.55 -8.17
CA ASN A 33 -15.22 6.85 -8.78
C ASN A 33 -15.77 7.85 -7.76
N CYS A 34 -14.91 8.74 -7.27
CA CYS A 34 -15.29 9.76 -6.30
C CYS A 34 -15.98 10.94 -6.99
N PHE A 35 -16.92 11.58 -6.28
CA PHE A 35 -17.52 12.84 -6.75
C PHE A 35 -16.50 13.99 -6.77
N VAL A 36 -15.50 13.93 -5.89
CA VAL A 36 -14.40 14.90 -5.76
C VAL A 36 -13.10 14.13 -5.47
N GLU A 37 -11.98 14.63 -5.99
CA GLU A 37 -10.63 14.13 -5.67
C GLU A 37 -10.36 14.21 -4.15
N PRO A 38 -9.98 13.10 -3.48
CA PRO A 38 -9.76 13.07 -2.04
C PRO A 38 -8.79 14.15 -1.52
N CYS A 39 -7.74 14.47 -2.26
CA CYS A 39 -6.74 15.47 -1.88
C CYS A 39 -7.18 16.92 -2.09
N ARG A 40 -8.28 17.18 -2.83
CA ARG A 40 -8.70 18.55 -3.18
C ARG A 40 -8.98 19.42 -1.95
N PHE A 41 -9.55 18.84 -0.91
CA PHE A 41 -9.92 19.55 0.31
C PHE A 41 -9.28 18.97 1.58
N SER A 42 -8.47 17.92 1.45
CA SER A 42 -7.74 17.34 2.56
C SER A 42 -6.56 18.22 2.95
N LYS A 43 -6.27 18.29 4.26
CA LYS A 43 -5.15 19.05 4.80
C LYS A 43 -4.38 18.22 5.82
N CYS A 44 -3.08 18.42 5.88
CA CYS A 44 -2.23 17.84 6.90
C CYS A 44 -1.28 18.91 7.45
N ALA A 45 -1.10 18.93 8.77
CA ALA A 45 -0.20 19.86 9.46
C ALA A 45 1.24 19.34 9.56
N VAL A 46 1.52 18.12 9.07
CA VAL A 46 2.86 17.57 9.05
C VAL A 46 3.69 18.29 8.00
N GLU A 47 4.78 18.93 8.43
CA GLU A 47 5.70 19.65 7.55
C GLU A 47 6.26 18.76 6.43
N GLY A 48 6.20 19.27 5.20
CA GLY A 48 6.67 18.54 4.01
C GLY A 48 5.80 17.34 3.61
N ALA A 49 4.59 17.20 4.16
CA ALA A 49 3.67 16.16 3.74
C ALA A 49 3.02 16.45 2.39
N THR A 50 3.03 15.46 1.51
CA THR A 50 2.36 15.49 0.21
C THR A 50 1.15 14.56 0.24
N CYS A 51 0.01 15.05 -0.26
CA CYS A 51 -1.20 14.26 -0.42
C CYS A 51 -1.17 13.46 -1.73
N GLY A 52 -1.63 12.21 -1.68
CA GLY A 52 -1.92 11.38 -2.85
C GLY A 52 -3.36 10.85 -2.80
N ASP A 53 -4.05 10.94 -3.93
CA ASP A 53 -5.40 10.41 -4.09
C ASP A 53 -5.36 8.88 -4.15
N ASP A 54 -6.07 8.24 -3.24
CA ASP A 54 -6.18 6.78 -3.15
C ASP A 54 -7.63 6.37 -3.37
N TYR A 55 -7.89 5.90 -4.59
CA TYR A 55 -9.19 5.44 -5.05
C TYR A 55 -9.44 3.95 -4.74
N CYS A 56 -8.53 3.29 -4.01
CA CYS A 56 -8.61 1.87 -3.76
C CYS A 56 -9.50 1.50 -2.60
N GLY A 57 -10.64 0.86 -2.92
CA GLY A 57 -11.65 0.50 -1.92
C GLY A 57 -12.36 1.70 -1.28
N GLY A 58 -12.10 2.94 -1.74
CA GLY A 58 -12.68 4.15 -1.18
C GLY A 58 -12.11 5.43 -1.80
N CYS A 59 -12.55 6.58 -1.28
CA CYS A 59 -12.08 7.92 -1.65
C CYS A 59 -11.15 8.45 -0.55
N ASN A 60 -9.91 7.98 -0.53
CA ASN A 60 -9.00 8.21 0.58
C ASN A 60 -7.92 9.25 0.21
N ALA A 61 -7.62 10.15 1.14
CA ALA A 61 -6.46 11.03 1.05
C ALA A 61 -5.31 10.41 1.85
N ARG A 62 -4.24 9.99 1.16
CA ARG A 62 -3.05 9.41 1.80
C ARG A 62 -1.93 10.43 1.85
N TRP A 63 -1.19 10.46 2.94
CA TRP A 63 -0.16 11.49 3.17
C TRP A 63 1.22 10.87 3.30
N TYR A 64 2.23 11.52 2.72
CA TYR A 64 3.59 11.01 2.68
C TYR A 64 4.63 12.11 2.93
N VAL A 65 5.68 11.79 3.68
CA VAL A 65 6.88 12.63 3.85
C VAL A 65 8.09 11.82 3.41
N GLY A 66 8.81 12.29 2.39
CA GLY A 66 9.99 11.59 1.87
C GLY A 66 9.72 10.12 1.47
N GLY A 67 8.51 9.84 0.98
CA GLY A 67 8.06 8.49 0.59
C GLY A 67 7.54 7.61 1.74
N LYS A 68 7.62 8.06 3.00
CA LYS A 68 7.03 7.35 4.14
C LYS A 68 5.59 7.79 4.35
N GLU A 69 4.68 6.83 4.50
CA GLU A 69 3.28 7.12 4.81
C GLU A 69 3.13 7.71 6.23
N VAL A 70 2.41 8.82 6.33
CA VAL A 70 2.08 9.56 7.55
C VAL A 70 0.58 9.84 7.69
N THR A 71 -0.28 9.18 6.91
CA THR A 71 -1.75 9.38 6.90
C THR A 71 -2.36 9.42 8.31
N SER A 72 -1.96 8.52 9.21
CA SER A 72 -2.46 8.48 10.60
C SER A 72 -2.09 9.70 11.45
N GLN A 73 -1.02 10.41 11.10
CA GLN A 73 -0.59 11.66 11.75
C GLN A 73 -1.37 12.87 11.21
N CYS A 74 -1.96 12.73 10.01
CA CYS A 74 -2.84 13.70 9.39
C CYS A 74 -4.32 13.46 9.75
N ALA A 75 -4.68 12.24 10.15
CA ALA A 75 -6.04 11.80 10.49
C ALA A 75 -6.60 12.37 11.81
N ALA A 76 -5.87 13.25 12.50
CA ALA A 76 -6.36 13.94 13.69
C ALA A 76 -7.53 14.92 13.42
N VAL A 77 -8.12 14.94 12.22
CA VAL A 77 -9.17 15.91 11.86
C VAL A 77 -10.30 15.42 10.94
N ALA A 78 -10.45 14.14 10.61
CA ALA A 78 -11.54 13.72 9.72
C ALA A 78 -12.06 12.30 9.97
N GLU A 79 -12.80 12.11 11.05
CA GLU A 79 -13.86 11.10 11.15
C GLU A 79 -15.02 11.78 11.91
N ALA A 80 -15.91 12.46 11.19
CA ALA A 80 -17.17 13.00 11.71
C ALA A 80 -18.25 12.91 10.63
#